data_AF-A0A344J3J7-F1
#
_entry.id   AF-A0A344J3J7-F1
#
_cell.length_a   1.000
_cell.length_b   1.000
_cell.length_c   1.000
_cell.angle_alpha   90.00
_cell.angle_beta   90.00
_cell.angle_gamma   90.00
#
_symmetry.space_group_name_H-M   'P 1'
#
loop_
_entity.id
_entity.type
_entity.pdbx_description
1 polymer ?
#
loop_
_entity_poly.entity_id
_entity_poly.type
_entity_poly.pdbx_seq_one_letter_code
_entity_poly.pdbx_strand_id
1 'polypeptide(L)'
;MKLLLMASALFFASATYAQEAPTDPAPVPGQAATSTDKAGTQPDDFRCLRHTGSIITASRNQRDETHARGKPVKPRCAPVAGRSWSREDIERTGVTDLGTALRMLDPAVH
;
A
#
# COMPACT_ATOMS: atom_id res chain seq x y z
N MET A 1 -16.06 49.02 -14.28
CA MET A 1 -17.14 49.26 -13.29
C MET A 1 -17.65 47.89 -12.88
N LYS A 2 -17.69 47.45 -11.63
CA LYS A 2 -17.57 48.03 -10.29
C LYS A 2 -17.40 46.77 -9.41
N LEU A 3 -16.21 46.54 -8.87
CA LEU A 3 -15.86 46.80 -7.47
C LEU A 3 -16.46 45.79 -6.45
N LEU A 4 -15.55 45.10 -5.73
CA LEU A 4 -15.59 44.86 -4.27
C LEU A 4 -16.70 43.91 -3.73
N LEU A 5 -16.40 42.80 -3.03
CA LEU A 5 -15.88 42.72 -1.65
C LEU A 5 -15.43 41.26 -1.35
N MET A 6 -14.13 41.00 -1.15
CA MET A 6 -13.52 40.65 0.15
C MET A 6 -14.46 40.48 1.36
N ALA A 7 -14.51 39.27 1.92
CA ALA A 7 -14.76 39.04 3.35
C ALA A 7 -14.18 37.69 3.79
N SER A 8 -12.96 37.78 4.32
CA SER A 8 -12.29 36.81 5.18
C SER A 8 -13.06 36.52 6.47
N ALA A 9 -13.17 35.25 6.86
CA ALA A 9 -13.20 34.85 8.27
C ALA A 9 -12.72 33.40 8.42
N LEU A 10 -11.49 33.26 8.93
CA LEU A 10 -10.98 32.03 9.52
C LEU A 10 -11.84 31.67 10.73
N PHE A 11 -12.16 30.39 10.90
CA PHE A 11 -12.23 29.77 12.23
C PHE A 11 -11.89 28.27 12.11
N PHE A 12 -10.63 27.95 12.38
CA PHE A 12 -10.17 26.61 12.69
C PHE A 12 -10.62 26.28 14.12
N ALA A 13 -11.50 25.30 14.28
CA ALA A 13 -11.76 24.67 15.57
C ALA A 13 -11.06 23.30 15.56
N SER A 14 -9.88 23.25 16.19
CA SER A 14 -9.16 22.01 16.50
C SER A 14 -9.87 21.29 17.65
N ALA A 15 -10.66 20.28 17.33
CA ALA A 15 -11.07 19.28 18.32
C ALA A 15 -9.86 18.37 18.60
N THR A 16 -9.08 18.73 19.61
CA THR A 16 -8.11 17.84 20.23
C THR A 16 -8.88 16.71 20.92
N TYR A 17 -8.68 15.48 20.46
CA TYR A 17 -9.18 14.29 21.15
C TYR A 17 -8.22 14.00 22.31
N ALA A 18 -8.75 14.08 23.53
CA ALA A 18 -8.10 13.58 24.73
C ALA A 18 -7.89 12.08 24.57
N GLN A 19 -6.62 11.68 24.52
CA GLN A 19 -6.21 10.29 24.50
C GLN A 19 -6.21 9.82 25.95
N GLU A 20 -7.25 9.09 26.33
CA GLU A 20 -7.24 8.26 27.53
C GLU A 20 -6.12 7.24 27.34
N ALA A 21 -5.08 7.30 28.18
CA ALA A 21 -3.97 6.38 28.14
C ALA A 21 -4.44 4.98 28.54
N PRO A 22 -4.48 3.99 27.62
CA PRO A 22 -4.63 2.61 28.00
C PRO A 22 -3.23 2.14 28.41
N THR A 23 -3.09 1.80 29.67
CA THR A 23 -1.99 1.05 30.29
C THR A 23 -1.33 0.10 29.30
N ASP A 24 -0.04 0.31 29.02
CA ASP A 24 0.82 -0.58 28.24
C ASP A 24 0.67 -2.03 28.70
N PRO A 25 0.20 -2.98 27.86
CA PRO A 25 0.75 -4.32 27.89
C PRO A 25 2.10 -4.26 27.13
N ALA A 26 3.18 -4.64 27.81
CA ALA A 26 4.51 -4.74 27.24
C ALA A 26 4.50 -5.30 25.80
N PRO A 27 5.32 -4.76 24.87
CA PRO A 27 5.32 -5.22 23.49
C PRO A 27 5.79 -6.67 23.44
N VAL A 28 4.86 -7.58 23.17
CA VAL A 28 5.20 -8.91 22.65
C VAL A 28 5.78 -8.70 21.25
N PRO A 29 7.05 -9.07 20.99
CA PRO A 29 7.62 -8.99 19.66
C PRO A 29 6.93 -10.06 18.81
N GLY A 30 5.96 -9.67 17.99
CA GLY A 30 5.29 -10.62 17.10
C GLY A 30 3.94 -10.21 16.51
N GLN A 31 3.28 -9.16 17.00
CA GLN A 31 2.05 -8.69 16.37
C GLN A 31 2.36 -7.77 15.18
N ALA A 32 2.81 -8.36 14.07
CA ALA A 32 2.57 -7.77 12.77
C ALA A 32 1.04 -7.66 12.61
N ALA A 33 0.54 -6.44 12.40
CA ALA A 33 -0.86 -6.19 12.12
C ALA A 33 -1.32 -7.06 10.95
N THR A 34 -2.01 -8.16 11.26
CA THR A 34 -2.72 -8.97 10.29
C THR A 34 -3.98 -8.22 9.89
N SER A 35 -3.85 -7.37 8.87
CA SER A 35 -4.99 -6.92 8.08
C SER A 35 -5.65 -8.16 7.50
N THR A 36 -6.74 -8.55 8.12
CA THR A 36 -7.54 -9.71 7.73
C THR A 36 -8.68 -9.19 6.88
N ASP A 37 -8.41 -8.88 5.62
CA ASP A 37 -9.48 -8.56 4.68
C ASP A 37 -9.28 -9.25 3.34
N LYS A 38 -10.28 -10.10 3.04
CA LYS A 38 -10.65 -10.71 1.76
C LYS A 38 -9.53 -11.33 0.93
N ALA A 39 -9.48 -12.66 1.05
CA ALA A 39 -8.97 -13.51 0.01
C ALA A 39 -9.78 -13.24 -1.29
N GLY A 40 -9.11 -12.63 -2.26
CA GLY A 40 -9.67 -12.25 -3.56
C GLY A 40 -8.72 -11.22 -4.14
N THR A 41 -7.64 -11.70 -4.77
CA THR A 41 -6.56 -10.93 -5.41
C THR A 41 -6.57 -9.47 -5.00
N GLN A 42 -6.13 -9.18 -3.78
CA GLN A 42 -6.03 -7.80 -3.34
C GLN A 42 -4.95 -7.14 -4.19
N PRO A 43 -5.31 -6.14 -5.03
CA PRO A 43 -4.39 -5.49 -5.96
C PRO A 43 -3.34 -4.59 -5.26
N ASP A 44 -3.27 -4.62 -3.94
CA ASP A 44 -2.63 -3.66 -3.06
C ASP A 44 -1.70 -4.30 -2.02
N ASP A 45 -1.34 -5.58 -2.15
CA ASP A 45 -0.31 -6.17 -1.29
C ASP A 45 1.09 -5.69 -1.72
N PHE A 46 1.39 -4.44 -1.39
CA PHE A 46 2.69 -3.80 -1.61
C PHE A 46 3.81 -4.48 -0.81
N ARG A 47 3.53 -5.46 0.06
CA ARG A 47 4.57 -6.20 0.78
C ARG A 47 4.93 -7.52 0.09
N CYS A 48 4.25 -7.85 -1.01
CA CYS A 48 4.44 -9.11 -1.72
C CYS A 48 5.14 -8.91 -3.06
N LEU A 49 6.46 -9.18 -3.08
CA LEU A 49 7.20 -9.19 -4.34
C LEU A 49 6.89 -10.45 -5.15
N ARG A 50 5.94 -10.34 -6.10
CA ARG A 50 5.48 -11.45 -6.97
C ARG A 50 6.37 -11.67 -8.19
N HIS A 51 6.90 -10.58 -8.75
CA HIS A 51 7.66 -10.57 -10.00
C HIS A 51 9.15 -10.39 -9.69
N THR A 52 9.86 -11.51 -9.54
CA THR A 52 11.28 -11.53 -9.12
C THR A 52 12.24 -11.86 -10.26
N GLY A 53 11.74 -11.95 -11.50
CA GLY A 53 12.49 -12.46 -12.66
C GLY A 53 12.64 -13.98 -12.70
N SER A 54 12.27 -14.69 -11.63
CA SER A 54 12.27 -16.16 -11.61
C SER A 54 11.07 -16.73 -12.38
N ILE A 55 11.36 -17.45 -13.47
CA ILE A 55 10.34 -18.17 -14.25
C ILE A 55 9.63 -19.22 -13.39
N ILE A 56 10.32 -19.85 -12.43
CA ILE A 56 9.76 -20.90 -11.58
C ILE A 56 8.64 -20.34 -10.69
N THR A 57 8.88 -19.22 -10.02
CA THR A 57 7.89 -18.58 -9.14
C THR A 57 6.71 -18.04 -9.95
N ALA A 58 6.99 -17.37 -11.08
CA ALA A 58 5.95 -16.86 -11.97
C ALA A 58 5.04 -18.00 -12.49
N SER A 59 5.62 -19.09 -12.99
CA SER A 59 4.89 -20.24 -13.51
C SER A 59 4.09 -20.96 -12.40
N ARG A 60 4.60 -21.00 -11.17
CA ARG A 60 3.87 -21.56 -10.01
C ARG A 60 2.67 -20.70 -9.64
N ASN A 61 2.85 -19.38 -9.52
CA ASN A 61 1.77 -18.45 -9.21
C ASN A 61 0.67 -18.52 -10.29
N GLN A 62 1.05 -18.53 -11.57
CA GLN A 62 0.11 -18.67 -12.67
C GLN A 62 -0.68 -19.99 -12.60
N ARG A 63 -0.01 -21.13 -12.33
CA ARG A 63 -0.70 -22.42 -12.16
C ARG A 63 -1.68 -22.36 -10.98
N ASP A 64 -1.22 -21.86 -9.84
CA ASP A 64 -2.01 -21.76 -8.62
C ASP A 64 -3.28 -20.92 -8.87
N GLU A 65 -3.17 -19.81 -9.63
CA GLU A 65 -4.30 -18.99 -10.10
C GLU A 65 -5.25 -19.76 -11.03
N THR A 66 -4.72 -20.50 -12.02
CA THR A 66 -5.58 -21.28 -12.95
C THR A 66 -6.33 -22.43 -12.27
N HIS A 67 -5.75 -23.04 -11.23
CA HIS A 67 -6.34 -24.17 -10.50
C HIS A 67 -7.32 -23.74 -9.39
N ALA A 68 -7.47 -22.44 -9.18
CA ALA A 68 -8.14 -21.87 -8.04
C ALA A 68 -9.64 -22.21 -7.94
N ARG A 69 -10.29 -22.73 -9.00
CA ARG A 69 -11.72 -23.14 -9.02
C ARG A 69 -12.66 -22.10 -8.39
N GLY A 70 -12.44 -20.83 -8.71
CA GLY A 70 -13.21 -19.70 -8.17
C GLY A 70 -12.91 -19.36 -6.71
N LYS A 71 -11.96 -20.05 -6.07
CA LYS A 71 -11.43 -19.67 -4.76
C LYS A 71 -10.30 -18.67 -4.92
N PRO A 72 -10.15 -17.72 -4.00
CA PRO A 72 -8.99 -16.85 -3.98
C PRO A 72 -7.72 -17.61 -3.59
N VAL A 73 -6.67 -17.50 -4.39
CA VAL A 73 -5.35 -18.08 -4.07
C VAL A 73 -4.37 -16.95 -3.78
N LYS A 74 -3.66 -17.06 -2.66
CA LYS A 74 -2.59 -16.12 -2.33
C LYS A 74 -1.36 -16.43 -3.19
N PRO A 75 -0.83 -15.47 -3.94
CA PRO A 75 0.37 -15.68 -4.73
C PRO A 75 1.57 -15.86 -3.80
N ARG A 76 2.57 -16.61 -4.28
CA ARG A 76 3.83 -16.77 -3.58
C ARG A 76 4.66 -15.50 -3.78
N CYS A 77 5.04 -14.90 -2.67
CA CYS A 77 5.92 -13.74 -2.62
C CYS A 77 7.37 -14.21 -2.47
N ALA A 78 8.34 -13.45 -3.01
CA ALA A 78 9.73 -13.66 -2.65
C ALA A 78 9.93 -13.41 -1.14
N PRO A 79 10.84 -14.16 -0.50
CA PRO A 79 11.16 -14.00 0.92
C PRO A 79 12.11 -12.81 1.13
N VAL A 80 11.69 -11.62 0.70
CA VAL A 80 12.45 -10.37 0.84
C VAL A 80 11.62 -9.35 1.60
N ALA A 81 12.28 -8.61 2.49
CA ALA A 81 11.66 -7.49 3.19
C ALA A 81 11.64 -6.27 2.28
N GLY A 82 10.51 -5.55 2.27
CA GLY A 82 10.39 -4.28 1.56
C GLY A 82 8.99 -4.05 1.01
N ARG A 83 8.80 -2.85 0.44
CA ARG A 83 7.65 -2.56 -0.41
C ARG A 83 7.99 -2.92 -1.85
N SER A 84 7.02 -3.41 -2.59
CA SER A 84 7.09 -3.73 -4.01
C SER A 84 6.00 -2.98 -4.76
N TRP A 85 6.37 -2.38 -5.88
CA TRP A 85 5.47 -1.65 -6.77
C TRP A 85 5.39 -2.37 -8.10
N SER A 86 4.18 -2.61 -8.59
CA SER A 86 3.94 -3.24 -9.88
C SER A 86 4.23 -2.27 -11.02
N ARG A 87 4.28 -2.79 -12.25
CA ARG A 87 4.42 -1.95 -13.44
C ARG A 87 3.23 -1.00 -13.56
N GLU A 88 2.03 -1.49 -13.27
CA GLU A 88 0.79 -0.73 -13.29
C GLU A 88 0.81 0.40 -12.25
N ASP A 89 1.41 0.19 -11.08
CA ASP A 89 1.58 1.25 -10.08
C ASP A 89 2.49 2.36 -10.59
N ILE A 90 3.60 2.00 -11.24
CA ILE A 90 4.54 2.96 -11.86
C ILE A 90 3.85 3.71 -12.99
N GLU A 91 3.15 3.02 -13.90
CA GLU A 91 2.45 3.64 -15.03
C GLU A 91 1.33 4.57 -14.56
N ARG A 92 0.64 4.24 -13.46
CA ARG A 92 -0.40 5.09 -12.85
C ARG A 92 0.16 6.42 -12.32
N THR A 93 1.46 6.53 -12.05
CA THR A 93 2.07 7.82 -11.67
C THR A 93 2.12 8.82 -12.83
N GLY A 94 2.05 8.34 -14.09
CA GLY A 94 2.13 9.16 -15.29
C GLY A 94 3.51 9.76 -15.57
N VAL A 95 4.52 9.50 -14.73
CA VAL A 95 5.88 10.00 -14.95
C VAL A 95 6.72 8.96 -15.68
N THR A 96 7.63 9.43 -16.54
CA THR A 96 8.54 8.57 -17.32
C THR A 96 9.82 8.23 -16.55
N ASP A 97 10.18 9.05 -15.57
CA ASP A 97 11.34 8.82 -14.71
C ASP A 97 11.00 7.89 -13.53
N LEU A 98 11.69 6.74 -13.48
CA LEU A 98 11.45 5.73 -12.45
C LEU A 98 11.76 6.25 -11.04
N GLY A 99 12.83 7.05 -10.87
CA GLY A 99 13.19 7.59 -9.56
C GLY A 99 12.12 8.53 -9.01
N THR A 100 11.52 9.35 -9.87
CA THR A 100 10.40 10.21 -9.53
C THR A 100 9.14 9.40 -9.24
N ALA A 101 8.84 8.37 -10.04
CA ALA A 101 7.71 7.47 -9.78
C ALA A 101 7.82 6.80 -8.41
N LEU A 102 9.01 6.29 -8.08
CA LEU A 102 9.27 5.64 -6.80
C LEU A 102 9.16 6.60 -5.61
N ARG A 103 9.64 7.85 -5.74
CA ARG A 103 9.46 8.87 -4.69
C ARG A 103 8.00 9.28 -4.50
N MET A 104 7.18 9.25 -5.56
CA MET A 104 5.74 9.50 -5.47
C MET A 104 5.00 8.35 -4.79
N LEU A 105 5.39 7.11 -5.07
CA LEU A 105 4.78 5.91 -4.46
C LEU A 105 5.26 5.66 -3.04
N ASP A 106 6.52 6.01 -2.75
CA ASP A 106 7.20 5.70 -1.51
C ASP A 106 7.99 6.92 -0.97
N PRO A 107 7.42 7.68 -0.03
CA PRO A 107 8.08 8.85 0.56
C PRO A 107 9.35 8.53 1.35
N ALA A 108 9.66 7.26 1.64
CA ALA A 108 10.92 6.88 2.27
C ALA A 108 12.09 6.83 1.26
N VAL A 109 11.80 6.90 -0.04
CA VAL A 109 12.80 7.00 -1.11
C VAL A 109 13.18 8.48 -1.28
N HIS A 110 14.48 8.80 -1.30
CA HIS A 110 15.00 10.18 -1.41
C HIS A 110 15.89 10.37 -2.64
#